data_AF-Q94506-F1
#
_entry.id   AF-Q94506-F1
#
_cell.length_a   1.000
_cell.length_b   1.000
_cell.length_c   1.000
_cell.angle_alpha   90.00
_cell.angle_beta   90.00
_cell.angle_gamma   90.00
#
_symmetry.space_group_name_H-M   'P 1'
#
loop_
_entity.id
_entity.type
_entity.pdbx_description
1 polymer ?
#
loop_
_entity_poly.entity_id
_entity_poly.type
_entity_poly.pdbx_seq_one_letter_code
_entity_poly.pdbx_strand_id
1 'polypeptide(L)'
;DKCAKDAIADRNIIFVAGLGGIGLDTSREIVKSGPKNLVILDRLKKPDIIEELKAINSDVNVIYYPYDVTAPLKESSKLMKKIFGKLKKVHLLINGAGILDDHQIERTIAVNFTGTVNTTTAIMPFWDKRKGGPGGVVANICSVTGFNAIYQVPVYSASKAAALSYTMSLAKLAHITGVKAYSINPGITKTTLVNKFNSWLDVEPCVAQLLLAYPNQTTKQCAKNFVKAIKKNKNGAIWKLDLGRLDAIKWTKHWDSHI
;
A
#
# COMPACT_ATOMS: atom_id res chain seq x y z
N ASP A 1 29.85 -12.20 1.38
CA ASP A 1 28.99 -11.26 0.63
C ASP A 1 28.16 -11.92 -0.47
N LYS A 2 26.92 -12.29 -0.17
CA LYS A 2 25.93 -12.58 -1.23
C LYS A 2 25.22 -11.26 -1.50
N CYS A 3 25.50 -10.65 -2.65
CA CYS A 3 24.83 -9.44 -3.13
C CYS A 3 23.32 -9.57 -2.89
N ALA A 4 22.79 -8.80 -1.94
CA ALA A 4 21.38 -8.88 -1.58
C ALA A 4 20.58 -8.52 -2.83
N LYS A 5 19.84 -9.49 -3.38
CA LYS A 5 19.09 -9.28 -4.63
C LYS A 5 18.15 -8.08 -4.46
N ASP A 6 18.19 -7.13 -5.39
CA ASP A 6 17.37 -5.91 -5.36
C ASP A 6 15.88 -6.24 -5.16
N ALA A 7 15.18 -5.39 -4.40
CA ALA A 7 13.77 -5.57 -4.06
C ALA A 7 12.81 -5.15 -5.19
N ILE A 8 13.31 -4.44 -6.20
CA ILE A 8 12.54 -3.86 -7.32
C ILE A 8 13.10 -4.29 -8.67
N ALA A 9 14.41 -4.17 -8.90
CA ALA A 9 15.01 -4.50 -10.20
C ALA A 9 14.75 -5.97 -10.57
N ASP A 10 14.37 -6.21 -11.83
CA ASP A 10 13.99 -7.52 -12.38
C ASP A 10 12.84 -8.22 -11.63
N ARG A 11 12.06 -7.47 -10.82
CA ARG A 11 10.93 -8.03 -10.07
C ARG A 11 9.60 -7.89 -10.80
N ASN A 12 8.67 -8.73 -10.37
CA ASN A 12 7.27 -8.68 -10.75
C ASN A 12 6.50 -8.10 -9.56
N ILE A 13 5.93 -6.92 -9.73
CA ILE A 13 5.29 -6.14 -8.66
C ILE A 13 3.83 -5.96 -9.02
N ILE A 14 2.94 -6.20 -8.06
CA ILE A 14 1.54 -5.80 -8.14
C ILE A 14 1.37 -4.53 -7.28
N PHE A 15 0.79 -3.48 -7.84
CA PHE A 15 0.44 -2.26 -7.13
C PHE A 15 -1.06 -1.97 -7.27
N VAL A 16 -1.79 -2.18 -6.17
CA VAL A 16 -3.19 -1.81 -6.02
C VAL A 16 -3.30 -0.30 -5.79
N ALA A 17 -4.11 0.39 -6.58
CA ALA A 17 -4.30 1.84 -6.60
C ALA A 17 -3.02 2.64 -6.96
N GLY A 18 -2.23 2.12 -7.90
CA GLY A 18 -0.98 2.73 -8.34
C GLY A 18 -1.12 3.98 -9.22
N LEU A 19 -2.34 4.43 -9.56
CA LEU A 19 -2.60 5.56 -10.48
C LEU A 19 -3.16 6.82 -9.80
N GLY A 20 -3.26 6.84 -8.47
CA GLY A 20 -3.79 7.97 -7.69
C GLY A 20 -2.75 8.54 -6.72
N GLY A 21 -2.88 9.83 -6.39
CA GLY A 21 -2.13 10.50 -5.31
C GLY A 21 -0.66 10.08 -5.18
N ILE A 22 -0.30 9.56 -4.00
CA ILE A 22 1.04 9.02 -3.69
C ILE A 22 1.40 7.82 -4.57
N GLY A 23 0.42 6.99 -4.91
CA GLY A 23 0.60 5.80 -5.74
C GLY A 23 1.16 6.10 -7.12
N LEU A 24 0.72 7.18 -7.77
CA LEU A 24 1.23 7.58 -9.08
C LEU A 24 2.72 7.95 -9.05
N ASP A 25 3.11 8.88 -8.17
CA ASP A 25 4.54 9.25 -8.07
C ASP A 25 5.39 8.07 -7.59
N THR A 26 4.83 7.18 -6.76
CA THR A 26 5.51 5.95 -6.36
C THR A 26 5.69 5.00 -7.56
N SER A 27 4.67 4.85 -8.41
CA SER A 27 4.76 4.08 -9.66
C SER A 27 5.85 4.64 -10.59
N ARG A 28 5.93 5.98 -10.71
CA ARG A 28 7.01 6.64 -11.47
C ARG A 28 8.39 6.29 -10.94
N GLU A 29 8.60 6.31 -9.62
CA GLU A 29 9.88 5.95 -9.01
C GLU A 29 10.17 4.44 -9.04
N ILE A 30 9.13 3.58 -8.99
CA ILE A 30 9.25 2.12 -9.16
C ILE A 30 9.73 1.81 -10.57
N VAL A 31 9.09 2.37 -11.61
CA VAL A 31 9.48 2.13 -13.01
C VAL A 31 10.94 2.53 -13.28
N LYS A 32 11.40 3.67 -12.74
CA LYS A 32 12.81 4.08 -12.82
C LYS A 32 13.78 3.09 -12.17
N SER A 33 13.30 2.27 -11.23
CA SER A 33 14.10 1.24 -10.56
C SER A 33 14.10 -0.10 -11.32
N GLY A 34 13.52 -0.17 -12.52
CA GLY A 34 13.69 -1.28 -13.47
C GLY A 34 13.06 -2.63 -13.07
N PRO A 35 11.81 -2.70 -12.57
CA PRO A 35 11.15 -3.99 -12.39
C PRO A 35 10.87 -4.64 -13.75
N LYS A 36 10.89 -5.98 -13.82
CA LYS A 36 10.52 -6.70 -15.04
C LYS A 36 9.05 -6.46 -15.41
N ASN A 37 8.15 -6.49 -14.42
CA ASN A 37 6.73 -6.20 -14.62
C ASN A 37 6.20 -5.34 -13.48
N LEU A 38 5.48 -4.26 -13.83
CA LEU A 38 4.64 -3.51 -12.91
C LEU A 38 3.17 -3.73 -13.29
N VAL A 39 2.46 -4.52 -12.49
CA VAL A 39 1.03 -4.78 -12.65
C VAL A 39 0.24 -3.81 -11.78
N ILE A 40 -0.52 -2.93 -12.41
CA ILE A 40 -1.37 -1.95 -11.75
C ILE A 40 -2.79 -2.50 -11.68
N LEU A 41 -3.32 -2.57 -10.47
CA LEU A 41 -4.71 -2.94 -10.20
C LEU A 41 -5.43 -1.69 -9.69
N ASP A 42 -6.34 -1.14 -10.48
CA ASP A 42 -7.04 0.09 -10.09
C ASP A 42 -8.49 0.04 -10.54
N ARG A 43 -9.37 0.79 -9.86
CA ARG A 43 -10.78 0.87 -10.24
C ARG A 43 -10.95 1.72 -11.49
N LEU A 44 -10.15 2.77 -11.63
CA LEU A 44 -10.21 3.71 -12.74
C LEU A 44 -9.06 3.47 -13.71
N LYS A 45 -9.39 3.22 -14.98
CA LYS A 45 -8.38 3.15 -16.05
C LYS A 45 -7.96 4.59 -16.41
N LYS A 46 -6.65 4.85 -16.40
CA LYS A 46 -6.06 6.12 -16.85
C LYS A 46 -5.04 5.85 -17.96
N PRO A 47 -5.48 5.71 -19.22
CA PRO A 47 -4.62 5.31 -20.33
C PRO A 47 -3.37 6.19 -20.48
N ASP A 48 -3.54 7.50 -20.47
CA ASP A 48 -2.44 8.46 -20.66
C ASP A 48 -1.35 8.30 -19.60
N ILE A 49 -1.75 8.04 -18.34
CA ILE A 49 -0.82 7.79 -17.24
C ILE A 49 -0.12 6.44 -17.40
N ILE A 50 -0.81 5.42 -17.91
CA ILE A 50 -0.19 4.11 -18.16
C ILE A 50 0.86 4.24 -19.27
N GLU A 51 0.58 4.99 -20.33
CA GLU A 51 1.56 5.27 -21.40
C GLU A 51 2.72 6.14 -20.90
N GLU A 52 2.45 7.13 -20.05
CA GLU A 52 3.49 7.90 -19.36
C GLU A 52 4.44 6.98 -18.58
N LEU A 53 3.89 6.04 -17.79
CA LEU A 53 4.70 5.09 -17.03
C LEU A 53 5.55 4.19 -17.94
N LYS A 54 5.04 3.74 -19.09
CA LYS A 54 5.84 2.98 -20.06
C LYS A 54 6.96 3.82 -20.67
N ALA A 55 6.70 5.09 -20.94
CA ALA A 55 7.68 6.00 -21.52
C ALA A 55 8.84 6.33 -20.56
N ILE A 56 8.64 6.24 -19.24
CA ILE A 56 9.72 6.46 -18.25
C ILE A 56 10.81 5.40 -18.37
N ASN A 57 10.45 4.15 -18.66
CA ASN A 57 11.39 3.06 -18.89
C ASN A 57 10.75 1.98 -19.78
N SER A 58 11.14 1.94 -21.06
CA SER A 58 10.60 1.04 -22.06
C SER A 58 10.87 -0.44 -21.80
N ASP A 59 11.85 -0.76 -20.95
CA ASP A 59 12.19 -2.15 -20.59
C ASP A 59 11.22 -2.72 -19.54
N VAL A 60 10.45 -1.86 -18.88
CA VAL A 60 9.46 -2.26 -17.86
C VAL A 60 8.13 -2.58 -18.53
N ASN A 61 7.65 -3.81 -18.37
CA ASN A 61 6.31 -4.16 -18.80
C ASN A 61 5.25 -3.65 -17.80
N VAL A 62 4.57 -2.56 -18.15
CA VAL A 62 3.46 -1.99 -17.37
C VAL A 62 2.13 -2.61 -17.82
N ILE A 63 1.48 -3.35 -16.92
CA ILE A 63 0.23 -4.07 -17.19
C ILE A 63 -0.89 -3.50 -16.32
N TYR A 64 -2.07 -3.26 -16.89
CA TYR A 64 -3.25 -2.80 -16.15
C TYR A 64 -4.34 -3.88 -16.08
N TYR A 65 -4.99 -4.00 -14.93
CA TYR A 65 -6.27 -4.69 -14.79
C TYR A 65 -7.26 -3.84 -13.96
N PRO A 66 -8.55 -3.79 -14.36
CA PRO A 66 -9.57 -3.19 -13.52
C PRO A 66 -9.74 -4.02 -12.25
N TYR A 67 -9.80 -3.36 -11.11
CA TYR A 67 -9.92 -4.01 -9.81
C TYR A 67 -10.62 -3.12 -8.78
N ASP A 68 -11.71 -3.61 -8.20
CA ASP A 68 -12.33 -3.03 -7.01
C ASP A 68 -12.00 -3.91 -5.80
N VAL A 69 -11.31 -3.35 -4.81
CA VAL A 69 -10.93 -4.06 -3.59
C VAL A 69 -12.14 -4.46 -2.74
N THR A 70 -13.32 -3.87 -2.96
CA THR A 70 -14.55 -4.26 -2.26
C THR A 70 -15.28 -5.41 -2.95
N ALA A 71 -14.79 -5.90 -4.09
CA ALA A 71 -15.34 -7.09 -4.71
C ALA A 71 -15.17 -8.31 -3.79
N PRO A 72 -16.05 -9.32 -3.86
CA PRO A 72 -15.92 -10.54 -3.08
C PRO A 72 -14.53 -11.19 -3.26
N LEU A 73 -14.03 -11.84 -2.19
CA LEU A 73 -12.70 -12.49 -2.18
C LEU A 73 -12.47 -13.45 -3.37
N LYS A 74 -13.53 -14.12 -3.86
CA LYS A 74 -13.47 -15.00 -5.03
C LYS A 74 -13.05 -14.28 -6.31
N GLU A 75 -13.47 -13.03 -6.51
CA GLU A 75 -13.11 -12.23 -7.69
C GLU A 75 -11.65 -11.78 -7.61
N SER A 76 -11.19 -11.39 -6.41
CA SER A 76 -9.77 -11.12 -6.15
C SER A 76 -8.93 -12.36 -6.44
N SER A 77 -9.35 -13.54 -5.97
CA SER A 77 -8.67 -14.82 -6.21
C SER A 77 -8.60 -15.17 -7.70
N LYS A 78 -9.68 -14.94 -8.45
CA LYS A 78 -9.73 -15.15 -9.91
C LYS A 78 -8.74 -14.25 -10.64
N LEU A 79 -8.66 -12.97 -10.26
CA LEU A 79 -7.71 -12.03 -10.83
C LEU A 79 -6.25 -12.41 -10.50
N MET A 80 -5.97 -12.79 -9.24
CA MET A 80 -4.64 -13.27 -8.86
C MET A 80 -4.24 -14.52 -9.66
N LYS A 81 -5.14 -15.49 -9.84
CA LYS A 81 -4.92 -16.67 -10.69
C LYS A 81 -4.55 -16.28 -12.13
N LYS A 82 -5.25 -15.30 -12.71
CA LYS A 82 -4.95 -14.76 -14.05
C LYS A 82 -3.55 -14.14 -14.11
N ILE A 83 -3.17 -13.34 -13.11
CA ILE A 83 -1.86 -12.67 -13.06
C ILE A 83 -0.73 -13.71 -12.91
N PHE A 84 -0.85 -14.64 -11.96
CA PHE A 84 0.14 -15.70 -11.77
C PHE A 84 0.22 -16.67 -12.95
N GLY A 85 -0.89 -16.92 -13.65
CA GLY A 85 -0.90 -17.69 -14.89
C GLY A 85 0.02 -17.10 -15.97
N LYS A 86 0.08 -15.76 -16.05
CA LYS A 86 0.95 -15.01 -16.98
C LYS A 86 2.38 -14.84 -16.47
N LEU A 87 2.55 -14.34 -15.24
CA LEU A 87 3.86 -13.95 -14.72
C LEU A 87 4.65 -15.09 -14.07
N LYS A 88 3.98 -16.19 -13.72
CA LYS A 88 4.47 -17.37 -12.96
C LYS A 88 4.92 -17.07 -11.52
N LYS A 89 5.45 -15.87 -11.28
CA LYS A 89 5.94 -15.41 -9.98
C LYS A 89 5.61 -13.94 -9.77
N VAL A 90 5.21 -13.59 -8.56
CA VAL A 90 5.09 -12.21 -8.09
C VAL A 90 5.97 -12.08 -6.85
N HIS A 91 6.68 -10.96 -6.72
CA HIS A 91 7.66 -10.74 -5.65
C HIS A 91 7.15 -9.79 -4.58
N LEU A 92 6.38 -8.77 -4.99
CA LEU A 92 5.87 -7.72 -4.12
C LEU A 92 4.41 -7.41 -4.46
N LEU A 93 3.58 -7.34 -3.44
CA LEU A 93 2.23 -6.79 -3.48
C LEU A 93 2.23 -5.49 -2.69
N ILE A 94 1.82 -4.41 -3.33
CA ILE A 94 1.60 -3.11 -2.69
C ILE A 94 0.10 -2.89 -2.61
N ASN A 95 -0.46 -2.87 -1.41
CA ASN A 95 -1.87 -2.53 -1.18
C ASN A 95 -1.99 -1.03 -0.91
N GLY A 96 -2.45 -0.28 -1.91
CA GLY A 96 -2.54 1.18 -1.86
C GLY A 96 -3.94 1.76 -1.91
N ALA A 97 -4.99 0.94 -2.06
CA ALA A 97 -6.36 1.44 -2.12
C ALA A 97 -6.74 2.18 -0.83
N GLY A 98 -7.36 3.34 -0.98
CA GLY A 98 -7.83 4.12 0.15
C GLY A 98 -8.78 5.23 -0.27
N ILE A 99 -9.77 5.48 0.58
CA ILE A 99 -10.63 6.67 0.53
C ILE A 99 -10.61 7.37 1.90
N LEU A 100 -10.98 8.65 1.90
CA LEU A 100 -11.09 9.47 3.10
C LEU A 100 -12.40 10.25 2.97
N ASP A 101 -13.45 9.69 3.56
CA ASP A 101 -14.79 10.25 3.59
C ASP A 101 -15.55 9.59 4.74
N ASP A 102 -15.66 10.31 5.86
CA ASP A 102 -16.27 9.78 7.08
C ASP A 102 -17.81 9.88 7.07
N HIS A 103 -18.42 10.39 5.99
CA HIS A 103 -19.85 10.17 5.72
C HIS A 103 -20.11 8.77 5.18
N GLN A 104 -19.13 8.13 4.54
CA GLN A 104 -19.26 6.80 3.95
C GLN A 104 -18.61 5.74 4.86
N ILE A 105 -19.16 5.53 6.05
CA ILE A 105 -18.57 4.69 7.10
C ILE A 105 -18.23 3.28 6.58
N GLU A 106 -19.21 2.56 6.04
CA GLU A 106 -19.06 1.19 5.55
C GLU A 106 -18.08 1.13 4.39
N ARG A 107 -18.13 2.10 3.47
CA ARG A 107 -17.23 2.14 2.31
C ARG A 107 -15.80 2.41 2.74
N THR A 108 -15.57 3.31 3.69
CA THR A 108 -14.24 3.63 4.22
C THR A 108 -13.61 2.40 4.85
N ILE A 109 -14.37 1.65 5.68
CA ILE A 109 -13.89 0.39 6.25
C ILE A 109 -13.64 -0.66 5.16
N ALA A 110 -14.60 -0.81 4.23
CA ALA A 110 -14.54 -1.81 3.16
C ALA A 110 -13.33 -1.61 2.24
N VAL A 111 -13.02 -0.37 1.85
CA VAL A 111 -11.88 -0.06 0.98
C VAL A 111 -10.56 -0.10 1.74
N ASN A 112 -10.47 0.63 2.86
CA ASN A 112 -9.19 0.89 3.52
C ASN A 112 -8.68 -0.34 4.28
N PHE A 113 -9.59 -1.15 4.83
CA PHE A 113 -9.26 -2.29 5.67
C PHE A 113 -9.67 -3.62 5.04
N THR A 114 -10.96 -3.88 4.86
CA THR A 114 -11.45 -5.18 4.38
C THR A 114 -10.87 -5.54 3.02
N GLY A 115 -10.76 -4.57 2.11
CA GLY A 115 -10.14 -4.72 0.81
C GLY A 115 -8.67 -5.12 0.91
N THR A 116 -7.88 -4.43 1.73
CA THR A 116 -6.47 -4.78 2.00
C THR A 116 -6.31 -6.22 2.53
N VAL A 117 -7.18 -6.62 3.46
CA VAL A 117 -7.19 -8.00 4.02
C VAL A 117 -7.58 -9.01 2.94
N ASN A 118 -8.61 -8.73 2.14
CA ASN A 118 -9.07 -9.62 1.09
C ASN A 118 -8.05 -9.78 -0.04
N THR A 119 -7.43 -8.69 -0.51
CA THR A 119 -6.38 -8.77 -1.53
C THR A 119 -5.19 -9.58 -1.04
N THR A 120 -4.76 -9.35 0.20
CA THR A 120 -3.69 -10.14 0.82
C THR A 120 -4.09 -11.60 0.97
N THR A 121 -5.31 -11.89 1.41
CA THR A 121 -5.81 -13.27 1.52
C THR A 121 -5.87 -13.97 0.16
N ALA A 122 -6.27 -13.26 -0.89
CA ALA A 122 -6.38 -13.77 -2.26
C ALA A 122 -5.03 -14.17 -2.88
N ILE A 123 -3.92 -13.55 -2.46
CA ILE A 123 -2.59 -13.89 -2.97
C ILE A 123 -1.96 -15.09 -2.24
N MET A 124 -2.40 -15.39 -1.01
CA MET A 124 -1.80 -16.45 -0.19
C MET A 124 -1.78 -17.84 -0.84
N PRO A 125 -2.77 -18.31 -1.62
CA PRO A 125 -2.68 -19.60 -2.31
C PRO A 125 -1.46 -19.74 -3.23
N PHE A 126 -0.88 -18.62 -3.68
CA PHE A 126 0.29 -18.60 -4.56
C PHE A 126 1.61 -18.38 -3.82
N TRP A 127 1.57 -17.95 -2.56
CA TRP A 127 2.75 -17.55 -1.79
C TRP A 127 2.97 -18.36 -0.52
N ASP A 128 1.93 -18.91 0.09
CA ASP A 128 2.01 -19.61 1.37
C ASP A 128 2.94 -20.83 1.27
N LYS A 129 4.05 -20.81 2.00
CA LYS A 129 5.04 -21.90 2.00
C LYS A 129 4.45 -23.23 2.47
N ARG A 130 3.39 -23.21 3.29
CA ARG A 130 2.67 -24.42 3.74
C ARG A 130 1.96 -25.14 2.59
N LYS A 131 1.74 -24.43 1.48
CA LYS A 131 1.15 -24.94 0.23
C LYS A 131 2.21 -25.10 -0.88
N GLY A 132 3.50 -25.09 -0.52
CA GLY A 132 4.61 -25.13 -1.48
C GLY A 132 4.88 -23.81 -2.19
N GLY A 133 4.27 -22.70 -1.76
CA GLY A 133 4.50 -21.38 -2.32
C GLY A 133 5.91 -20.84 -2.01
N PRO A 134 6.47 -19.95 -2.87
CA PRO A 134 7.82 -19.44 -2.72
C PRO A 134 7.96 -18.31 -1.67
N GLY A 135 6.90 -17.99 -0.93
CA GLY A 135 6.81 -16.77 -0.14
C GLY A 135 6.65 -15.51 -1.00
N GLY A 136 6.68 -14.35 -0.33
CA GLY A 136 6.49 -13.05 -0.97
C GLY A 136 6.69 -11.89 -0.01
N VAL A 137 6.42 -10.67 -0.48
CA VAL A 137 6.48 -9.44 0.31
C VAL A 137 5.19 -8.65 0.12
N VAL A 138 4.61 -8.19 1.23
CA VAL A 138 3.47 -7.27 1.25
C VAL A 138 3.92 -5.92 1.79
N ALA A 139 3.66 -4.85 1.03
CA ALA A 139 3.79 -3.47 1.49
C ALA A 139 2.39 -2.86 1.57
N ASN A 140 1.91 -2.57 2.79
CA ASN A 140 0.60 -1.95 2.98
C ASN A 140 0.75 -0.44 3.15
N ILE A 141 0.02 0.34 2.35
CA ILE A 141 -0.09 1.80 2.52
C ILE A 141 -1.13 2.07 3.60
N CYS A 142 -0.64 2.21 4.83
CA CYS A 142 -1.39 2.62 6.00
C CYS A 142 -1.43 4.17 6.04
N SER A 143 -1.17 4.77 7.20
CA SER A 143 -1.19 6.22 7.42
C SER A 143 -0.60 6.53 8.79
N VAL A 144 -0.01 7.71 8.98
CA VAL A 144 0.32 8.19 10.33
C VAL A 144 -0.92 8.31 11.24
N THR A 145 -2.11 8.43 10.65
CA THR A 145 -3.39 8.42 11.39
C THR A 145 -3.68 7.08 12.08
N GLY A 146 -3.01 6.01 11.67
CA GLY A 146 -3.03 4.71 12.35
C GLY A 146 -2.16 4.67 13.61
N PHE A 147 -1.27 5.64 13.81
CA PHE A 147 -0.52 5.83 15.05
C PHE A 147 -1.32 6.69 16.03
N ASN A 148 -1.76 7.85 15.54
CA ASN A 148 -2.53 8.84 16.28
C ASN A 148 -3.57 9.44 15.34
N ALA A 149 -4.85 9.34 15.69
CA ALA A 149 -5.94 9.71 14.81
C ALA A 149 -5.99 11.21 14.52
N ILE A 150 -6.45 11.55 13.32
CA ILE A 150 -7.11 12.85 13.10
C ILE A 150 -8.54 12.64 13.59
N TYR A 151 -8.84 13.16 14.77
CA TYR A 151 -10.07 12.83 15.50
C TYR A 151 -11.34 13.35 14.83
N GLN A 152 -11.23 14.28 13.88
CA GLN A 152 -12.33 14.74 13.02
C GLN A 152 -12.70 13.72 11.93
N VAL A 153 -11.80 12.80 11.60
CA VAL A 153 -12.05 11.66 10.69
C VAL A 153 -11.75 10.33 11.40
N PRO A 154 -12.51 10.01 12.46
CA PRO A 154 -12.25 8.85 13.31
C PRO A 154 -12.41 7.52 12.57
N VAL A 155 -13.33 7.40 11.60
CA VAL A 155 -13.56 6.16 10.85
C VAL A 155 -12.39 5.90 9.90
N TYR A 156 -11.94 6.92 9.16
CA TYR A 156 -10.70 6.83 8.38
C TYR A 156 -9.50 6.43 9.25
N SER A 157 -9.28 7.12 10.36
CA SER A 157 -8.14 6.87 11.25
C SER A 157 -8.19 5.46 11.84
N ALA A 158 -9.35 5.00 12.30
CA ALA A 158 -9.56 3.64 12.79
C ALA A 158 -9.28 2.58 11.72
N SER A 159 -9.73 2.81 10.47
CA SER A 159 -9.45 1.89 9.36
C SER A 159 -7.96 1.75 9.07
N LYS A 160 -7.19 2.83 9.25
CA LYS A 160 -5.72 2.84 9.07
C LYS A 160 -4.98 2.21 10.25
N ALA A 161 -5.48 2.37 11.48
CA ALA A 161 -4.98 1.66 12.65
C ALA A 161 -5.20 0.13 12.51
N ALA A 162 -6.36 -0.29 12.02
CA ALA A 162 -6.65 -1.69 11.72
C ALA A 162 -5.69 -2.28 10.66
N ALA A 163 -5.46 -1.56 9.56
CA ALA A 163 -4.51 -1.98 8.53
C ALA A 163 -3.06 -2.06 9.07
N LEU A 164 -2.66 -1.13 9.94
CA LEU A 164 -1.34 -1.16 10.58
C LEU A 164 -1.19 -2.39 11.49
N SER A 165 -2.17 -2.63 12.37
CA SER A 165 -2.20 -3.81 13.25
C SER A 165 -2.13 -5.11 12.45
N TYR A 166 -2.96 -5.21 11.40
CA TYR A 166 -2.95 -6.34 10.47
C TYR A 166 -1.57 -6.57 9.84
N THR A 167 -0.89 -5.50 9.41
CA THR A 167 0.44 -5.58 8.80
C THR A 167 1.51 -6.07 9.79
N MET A 168 1.46 -5.63 11.04
CA MET A 168 2.36 -6.13 12.09
C MET A 168 2.14 -7.62 12.35
N SER A 169 0.88 -8.07 12.38
CA SER A 169 0.54 -9.49 12.52
C SER A 169 1.05 -10.32 11.34
N LEU A 170 0.87 -9.87 10.10
CA LEU A 170 1.44 -10.54 8.91
C LEU A 170 2.96 -10.72 9.03
N ALA A 171 3.67 -9.69 9.49
CA ALA A 171 5.11 -9.76 9.64
C ALA A 171 5.55 -10.80 10.68
N LYS A 172 4.81 -10.94 11.79
CA LYS A 172 5.04 -12.00 12.79
C LYS A 172 4.76 -13.40 12.22
N LEU A 173 3.76 -13.53 11.34
CA LEU A 173 3.41 -14.77 10.65
C LEU A 173 4.40 -15.18 9.54
N ALA A 174 5.40 -14.35 9.21
CA ALA A 174 6.33 -14.62 8.10
C ALA A 174 7.08 -15.95 8.25
N HIS A 175 7.39 -16.37 9.49
CA HIS A 175 8.03 -17.65 9.75
C HIS A 175 7.10 -18.86 9.49
N ILE A 176 5.78 -18.67 9.44
CA ILE A 176 4.78 -19.69 9.15
C ILE A 176 4.43 -19.69 7.66
N THR A 177 4.23 -18.51 7.08
CA THR A 177 3.70 -18.36 5.70
C THR A 177 4.79 -18.17 4.64
N GLY A 178 6.00 -17.77 5.04
CA GLY A 178 7.04 -17.32 4.11
C GLY A 178 6.79 -15.92 3.52
N VAL A 179 5.73 -15.23 3.94
CA VAL A 179 5.35 -13.90 3.44
C VAL A 179 5.78 -12.83 4.44
N LYS A 180 6.71 -11.96 4.02
CA LYS A 180 7.12 -10.80 4.81
C LYS A 180 6.11 -9.66 4.62
N ALA A 181 6.01 -8.79 5.62
CA ALA A 181 5.20 -7.58 5.50
C ALA A 181 5.84 -6.38 6.20
N TYR A 182 5.57 -5.19 5.70
CA TYR A 182 5.87 -3.91 6.37
C TYR A 182 4.83 -2.86 6.00
N SER A 183 4.63 -1.88 6.88
CA SER A 183 3.70 -0.77 6.64
C SER A 183 4.43 0.48 6.16
N ILE A 184 3.80 1.17 5.22
CA ILE A 184 4.18 2.50 4.77
C ILE A 184 3.12 3.48 5.29
N ASN A 185 3.54 4.47 6.07
CA ASN A 185 2.65 5.36 6.79
C ASN A 185 3.00 6.81 6.41
N PRO A 186 2.45 7.31 5.29
CA PRO A 186 2.65 8.70 4.90
C PRO A 186 2.02 9.66 5.91
N GLY A 187 2.73 10.75 6.18
CA GLY A 187 2.17 11.96 6.78
C GLY A 187 1.34 12.77 5.79
N ILE A 188 0.98 13.99 6.17
CA ILE A 188 0.17 14.87 5.33
C ILE A 188 0.93 15.16 4.02
N THR A 189 0.35 14.69 2.92
CA THR A 189 0.94 14.79 1.59
C THR A 189 -0.05 15.48 0.67
N LYS A 190 0.40 16.53 -0.02
CA LYS A 190 -0.42 17.31 -0.96
C LYS A 190 -0.92 16.44 -2.12
N THR A 191 -2.13 15.92 -2.00
CA THR A 191 -2.82 15.08 -2.99
C THR A 191 -4.28 15.47 -3.09
N THR A 192 -4.99 15.01 -4.11
CA THR A 192 -6.45 15.21 -4.23
C THR A 192 -7.23 14.67 -3.04
N LEU A 193 -6.72 13.65 -2.34
CA LEU A 193 -7.37 13.04 -1.16
C LEU A 193 -7.53 14.03 0.00
N VAL A 194 -6.61 14.99 0.13
CA VAL A 194 -6.60 15.95 1.25
C VAL A 194 -7.07 17.35 0.83
N ASN A 195 -7.60 17.52 -0.39
CA ASN A 195 -8.08 18.82 -0.87
C ASN A 195 -9.44 19.19 -0.27
N LYS A 196 -10.36 18.23 -0.22
CA LYS A 196 -11.68 18.37 0.41
C LYS A 196 -12.21 16.98 0.75
N PHE A 197 -12.71 16.82 1.97
CA PHE A 197 -13.26 15.58 2.46
C PHE A 197 -14.21 15.85 3.62
N ASN A 198 -15.08 14.89 3.91
CA ASN A 198 -16.08 15.01 4.95
C ASN A 198 -15.55 14.49 6.28
N SER A 199 -15.72 15.27 7.35
CA SER A 199 -15.52 14.81 8.72
C SER A 199 -16.73 14.02 9.20
N TRP A 200 -16.52 13.19 10.22
CA TRP A 200 -17.60 12.39 10.79
C TRP A 200 -18.64 13.30 11.44
N LEU A 201 -19.91 13.18 11.05
CA LEU A 201 -21.01 14.03 11.51
C LEU A 201 -20.75 15.55 11.34
N ASP A 202 -19.94 15.92 10.36
CA ASP A 202 -19.56 17.31 10.07
C ASP A 202 -18.94 18.06 11.27
N VAL A 203 -18.33 17.34 12.22
CA VAL A 203 -17.74 17.93 13.45
C VAL A 203 -16.66 18.98 13.18
N GLU A 204 -16.09 19.00 11.97
CA GLU A 204 -15.18 20.02 11.48
C GLU A 204 -15.20 20.03 9.95
N PRO A 205 -15.87 20.97 9.28
CA PRO A 205 -15.97 21.00 7.82
C PRO A 205 -14.66 21.43 7.13
N CYS A 206 -13.71 22.02 7.86
CA CYS A 206 -12.49 22.62 7.31
C CYS A 206 -11.21 21.80 7.58
N VAL A 207 -11.32 20.50 7.94
CA VAL A 207 -10.14 19.66 8.29
C VAL A 207 -9.03 19.75 7.24
N ALA A 208 -9.37 19.70 5.95
CA ALA A 208 -8.41 19.79 4.86
C ALA A 208 -7.57 21.08 4.92
N GLN A 209 -8.23 22.23 5.07
CA GLN A 209 -7.58 23.53 5.18
C GLN A 209 -6.69 23.60 6.42
N LEU A 210 -7.20 23.12 7.56
CA LEU A 210 -6.45 23.11 8.82
C LEU A 210 -5.18 22.26 8.72
N LEU A 211 -5.25 21.06 8.14
CA LEU A 211 -4.08 20.20 7.95
C LEU A 211 -3.05 20.81 7.01
N LEU A 212 -3.49 21.46 5.92
CA LEU A 212 -2.61 22.07 4.93
C LEU A 212 -1.95 23.36 5.42
N ALA A 213 -2.46 23.97 6.49
CA ALA A 213 -1.83 25.11 7.16
C ALA A 213 -0.55 24.74 7.93
N TYR A 214 -0.35 23.46 8.26
CA TYR A 214 0.86 22.96 8.92
C TYR A 214 1.88 22.41 7.91
N PRO A 215 3.16 22.27 8.31
CA PRO A 215 4.19 21.65 7.48
C PRO A 215 3.74 20.29 6.94
N ASN A 216 3.96 20.09 5.65
CA ASN A 216 3.55 18.91 4.90
C ASN A 216 4.63 18.53 3.88
N GLN A 217 4.39 17.46 3.11
CA GLN A 217 5.31 17.02 2.07
C GLN A 217 4.65 16.93 0.69
N THR A 218 5.49 16.92 -0.34
CA THR A 218 5.08 16.63 -1.71
C THR A 218 4.94 15.13 -1.95
N THR A 219 4.13 14.75 -2.94
CA THR A 219 4.02 13.36 -3.42
C THR A 219 5.35 12.80 -3.90
N LYS A 220 6.20 13.61 -4.55
CA LYS A 220 7.54 13.22 -5.00
C LYS A 220 8.47 12.86 -3.84
N GLN A 221 8.46 13.66 -2.76
CA GLN A 221 9.24 13.35 -1.56
C GLN A 221 8.76 12.04 -0.92
N CYS A 222 7.44 11.87 -0.79
CA CYS A 222 6.85 10.63 -0.29
C CYS A 222 7.24 9.43 -1.16
N ALA A 223 7.11 9.52 -2.49
CA ALA A 223 7.43 8.45 -3.43
C ALA A 223 8.89 8.01 -3.39
N LYS A 224 9.84 8.96 -3.33
CA LYS A 224 11.26 8.64 -3.16
C LYS A 224 11.52 7.85 -1.88
N ASN A 225 10.89 8.25 -0.77
CA ASN A 225 11.02 7.55 0.50
C ASN A 225 10.28 6.20 0.50
N PHE A 226 9.18 6.09 -0.24
CA PHE A 226 8.47 4.83 -0.45
C PHE A 226 9.38 3.80 -1.12
N VAL A 227 10.00 4.17 -2.24
CA VAL A 227 10.93 3.28 -2.94
C VAL A 227 12.15 2.94 -2.07
N LYS A 228 12.69 3.88 -1.30
CA LYS A 228 13.74 3.58 -0.31
C LYS A 228 13.27 2.56 0.73
N ALA A 229 12.03 2.65 1.22
CA ALA A 229 11.47 1.70 2.17
C ALA A 229 11.31 0.30 1.55
N ILE A 230 10.87 0.21 0.29
CA ILE A 230 10.81 -1.05 -0.46
C ILE A 230 12.20 -1.68 -0.57
N LYS A 231 13.20 -0.89 -0.99
CA LYS A 231 14.60 -1.35 -1.14
C LYS A 231 15.21 -1.85 0.17
N LYS A 232 14.82 -1.28 1.32
CA LYS A 232 15.23 -1.79 2.64
C LYS A 232 14.65 -3.17 2.97
N ASN A 233 13.50 -3.54 2.40
CA ASN A 233 12.87 -4.86 2.51
C ASN A 233 12.89 -5.49 3.92
N LYS A 234 12.60 -4.66 4.93
CA LYS A 234 12.70 -5.04 6.36
C LYS A 234 11.35 -5.56 6.86
N ASN A 235 11.24 -6.87 7.07
CA ASN A 235 10.04 -7.49 7.67
C ASN A 235 9.71 -6.84 9.02
N GLY A 236 8.43 -6.55 9.26
CA GLY A 236 7.93 -5.95 10.49
C GLY A 236 8.23 -4.46 10.64
N ALA A 237 8.87 -3.82 9.66
CA ALA A 237 9.12 -2.39 9.72
C ALA A 237 7.82 -1.59 9.65
N ILE A 238 7.77 -0.53 10.45
CA ILE A 238 6.71 0.48 10.44
C ILE A 238 7.35 1.76 9.94
N TRP A 239 7.23 2.03 8.64
CA TRP A 239 7.89 3.18 8.02
C TRP A 239 6.99 4.41 8.12
N LYS A 240 7.46 5.47 8.78
CA LYS A 240 6.87 6.80 8.74
C LYS A 240 7.52 7.61 7.63
N LEU A 241 6.71 8.06 6.67
CA LEU A 241 7.14 8.89 5.54
C LEU A 241 6.54 10.27 5.73
N ASP A 242 7.24 11.14 6.42
CA ASP A 242 6.67 12.42 6.86
C ASP A 242 7.70 13.55 6.76
N LEU A 243 7.23 14.72 6.36
CA LEU A 243 8.05 15.91 6.11
C LEU A 243 9.29 15.62 5.24
N GLY A 244 9.13 14.75 4.23
CA GLY A 244 10.20 14.35 3.32
C GLY A 244 11.26 13.43 3.91
N ARG A 245 11.05 12.89 5.12
CA ARG A 245 11.94 11.91 5.77
C ARG A 245 11.38 10.50 5.75
N LEU A 246 12.26 9.52 5.98
CA LEU A 246 11.93 8.10 6.12
C LEU A 246 12.46 7.60 7.46
N ASP A 247 11.55 7.35 8.40
CA ASP A 247 11.89 6.89 9.74
C ASP A 247 11.25 5.52 10.02
N ALA A 248 11.96 4.65 10.74
CA ALA A 248 11.36 3.43 11.29
C ALA A 248 10.82 3.72 12.69
N ILE A 249 9.55 3.40 12.94
CA ILE A 249 8.92 3.56 14.26
C ILE A 249 9.03 2.25 15.04
N LYS A 250 9.30 2.38 16.34
CA LYS A 250 9.19 1.27 17.30
C LYS A 250 7.78 1.28 17.88
N TRP A 251 7.00 0.22 17.63
CA TRP A 251 5.68 0.08 18.23
C TRP A 251 5.78 -0.13 19.74
N THR A 252 4.93 0.54 20.52
CA THR A 252 4.92 0.41 21.97
C THR A 252 4.34 -0.95 22.38
N LYS A 253 5.06 -1.66 23.25
CA LYS A 253 4.62 -2.94 23.80
C LYS A 253 3.83 -2.69 25.08
N HIS A 254 2.52 -2.45 24.94
CA HIS A 254 1.62 -2.26 26.08
C HIS A 254 1.15 -3.58 26.71
N TRP A 255 1.05 -4.63 25.90
CA TRP A 255 0.62 -5.98 26.29
C TRP A 255 1.34 -7.01 25.43
N ASP A 256 1.48 -8.24 25.92
CA ASP A 256 2.08 -9.38 25.21
C ASP A 256 1.18 -10.62 25.33
N SER A 257 0.98 -11.34 24.22
CA SER A 257 0.23 -12.60 24.19
C SER A 257 1.01 -13.77 24.77
N HIS A 258 2.34 -13.65 24.90
CA HIS A 258 3.24 -14.71 25.34
C HIS A 258 3.32 -15.94 24.43
N ILE A 259 2.76 -15.85 23.21
CA ILE A 259 2.82 -16.84 22.12
C ILE A 259 3.24 -16.20 20.80
#